data_AF-A0AAE1MC48-F1
#
_entry.id   AF-A0AAE1MC48-F1
#
_cell.length_a   1.000
_cell.length_b   1.000
_cell.length_c   1.000
_cell.angle_alpha   90.00
_cell.angle_beta   90.00
_cell.angle_gamma   90.00
#
_symmetry.space_group_name_H-M   'P 1'
#
loop_
_entity.id
_entity.type
_entity.pdbx_description
1 polymer ?
#
loop_
_entity_poly.entity_id
_entity_poly.type
_entity_poly.pdbx_seq_one_letter_code
_entity_poly.pdbx_strand_id
1 'polypeptide(L)'
;MASSHNNNETPPNHVEIPIHHPNEEDDDTINYFQRAQWLRAAMLGANDGLVTVTSLMIGIGAVRQDIRAMILAGFAGLVAGACSMAIGEFVSVYTQRDIELAQMKREREANNNNNNNTKEFEEDDDEKDRLPNPVQAAAASALAFSGGAVVPLVGAVFIRDYRVRMAVVAALASLALLVFGGVGAVIGKTSVRRSCVRVLIGGWMAMAITYGLTKLIGFTGL
;
A
#
# COMPACT_ATOMS: atom_id res chain seq x y z
N MET A 1 -21.09 -76.19 7.45
CA MET A 1 -21.33 -75.23 6.35
C MET A 1 -21.59 -73.89 7.02
N ALA A 2 -20.54 -73.10 7.26
CA ALA A 2 -20.59 -71.91 8.11
C ALA A 2 -20.22 -70.67 7.29
N SER A 3 -21.09 -69.67 7.36
CA SER A 3 -20.91 -68.30 6.88
C SER A 3 -19.95 -67.55 7.79
N SER A 4 -19.04 -66.73 7.26
CA SER A 4 -18.36 -65.70 8.07
C SER A 4 -17.83 -64.52 7.25
N HIS A 5 -18.26 -63.34 7.69
CA HIS A 5 -17.78 -61.98 7.58
C HIS A 5 -16.68 -61.55 6.57
N ASN A 6 -17.10 -60.56 5.78
CA ASN A 6 -16.35 -59.41 5.25
C ASN A 6 -15.48 -58.69 6.31
N ASN A 7 -14.29 -58.18 5.93
CA ASN A 7 -13.62 -56.97 6.45
C ASN A 7 -12.29 -56.71 5.70
N ASN A 8 -12.15 -55.48 5.13
CA ASN A 8 -11.00 -54.59 4.91
C ASN A 8 -9.55 -55.17 4.94
N GLU A 9 -8.60 -54.75 4.09
CA GLU A 9 -8.07 -53.38 3.98
C GLU A 9 -7.43 -53.11 2.60
N THR A 10 -7.87 -52.06 1.91
CA THR A 10 -7.12 -51.43 0.80
C THR A 10 -6.27 -50.29 1.36
N PRO A 11 -4.96 -50.18 1.00
CA PRO A 11 -4.14 -49.05 1.45
C PRO A 11 -4.64 -47.72 0.84
N PRO A 12 -4.61 -46.62 1.61
CA PRO A 12 -5.19 -45.35 1.20
C PRO A 12 -4.20 -44.51 0.37
N ASN A 13 -4.76 -43.70 -0.52
CA ASN A 13 -4.15 -42.49 -1.12
C ASN A 13 -3.19 -42.69 -2.30
N HIS A 14 -3.75 -43.04 -3.46
CA HIS A 14 -3.23 -42.47 -4.70
C HIS A 14 -3.75 -41.03 -4.80
N VAL A 15 -2.90 -40.06 -4.44
CA VAL A 15 -3.11 -38.67 -4.84
C VAL A 15 -2.76 -38.62 -6.32
N GLU A 16 -3.78 -38.68 -7.18
CA GLU A 16 -3.64 -38.23 -8.56
C GLU A 16 -3.33 -36.74 -8.53
N ILE A 17 -2.05 -36.41 -8.67
CA ILE A 17 -1.60 -35.04 -8.90
C ILE A 17 -2.06 -34.70 -10.32
N PRO A 18 -2.94 -33.71 -10.52
CA PRO A 18 -3.22 -33.21 -11.85
C PRO A 18 -1.89 -32.70 -12.42
N ILE A 19 -1.36 -33.39 -13.43
CA ILE A 19 -0.25 -32.86 -14.23
C ILE A 19 -0.83 -31.64 -14.95
N HIS A 20 -0.51 -30.46 -14.44
CA HIS A 20 -0.82 -29.21 -15.12
C HIS A 20 -0.03 -29.24 -16.43
N HIS A 21 -0.73 -29.46 -17.54
CA HIS A 21 -0.19 -29.21 -18.87
C HIS A 21 0.21 -27.73 -18.94
N PRO A 22 1.47 -27.39 -19.27
CA PRO A 22 1.84 -26.03 -19.60
C PRO A 22 1.34 -25.77 -21.03
N ASN A 23 0.14 -25.22 -21.15
CA ASN A 23 -0.39 -24.71 -22.40
C ASN A 23 -0.58 -23.19 -22.25
N GLU A 24 0.33 -22.44 -22.88
CA GLU A 24 0.08 -21.16 -23.58
C GLU A 24 -0.83 -20.11 -22.89
N GLU A 25 -0.49 -19.54 -21.74
CA GLU A 25 -1.12 -18.29 -21.21
C GLU A 25 -0.19 -17.41 -20.32
N ASP A 26 1.12 -17.30 -20.61
CA ASP A 26 2.08 -16.64 -19.69
C ASP A 26 2.35 -15.13 -19.90
N ASP A 27 1.73 -14.46 -20.88
CA ASP A 27 1.96 -13.01 -21.11
C ASP A 27 1.01 -12.09 -20.29
N ASP A 28 -0.24 -12.52 -20.07
CA ASP A 28 -1.25 -11.69 -19.38
C ASP A 28 -1.12 -11.72 -17.84
N THR A 29 -0.58 -12.80 -17.27
CA THR A 29 -0.48 -12.98 -15.82
C THR A 29 0.59 -12.10 -15.19
N ILE A 30 1.75 -11.96 -15.83
CA ILE A 30 2.89 -11.12 -15.37
C ILE A 30 2.49 -9.65 -15.27
N ASN A 31 1.79 -9.14 -16.28
CA ASN A 31 1.32 -7.76 -16.32
C ASN A 31 0.36 -7.43 -15.16
N TYR A 32 -0.46 -8.38 -14.71
CA TYR A 32 -1.40 -8.15 -13.62
C TYR A 32 -0.72 -7.97 -12.26
N PHE A 33 0.31 -8.77 -11.95
CA PHE A 33 1.04 -8.68 -10.67
C PHE A 33 1.78 -7.35 -10.51
N GLN A 34 2.54 -6.95 -11.52
CA GLN A 34 3.24 -5.67 -11.50
C GLN A 34 2.25 -4.50 -11.41
N ARG A 35 1.09 -4.61 -12.07
CA ARG A 35 0.01 -3.63 -11.98
C ARG A 35 -0.64 -3.56 -10.61
N ALA A 36 -0.89 -4.70 -9.98
CA ALA A 36 -1.42 -4.75 -8.63
C ALA A 36 -0.46 -4.09 -7.61
N GLN A 37 0.85 -4.30 -7.78
CA GLN A 37 1.85 -3.77 -6.85
C GLN A 37 1.99 -2.25 -6.91
N TRP A 38 2.13 -1.66 -8.10
CA TRP A 38 2.22 -0.20 -8.20
C TRP A 38 0.88 0.46 -7.87
N LEU A 39 -0.26 -0.21 -8.13
CA LEU A 39 -1.58 0.29 -7.76
C LEU A 39 -1.78 0.32 -6.24
N ARG A 40 -1.34 -0.71 -5.53
CA ARG A 40 -1.31 -0.73 -4.05
C ARG A 40 -0.45 0.42 -3.53
N ALA A 41 0.77 0.56 -4.06
CA ALA A 41 1.71 1.60 -3.66
C ALA A 41 1.12 3.00 -3.90
N ALA A 42 0.47 3.22 -5.04
CA ALA A 42 -0.22 4.48 -5.36
C ALA A 42 -1.38 4.76 -4.41
N MET A 43 -2.24 3.78 -4.14
CA MET A 43 -3.40 3.99 -3.27
C MET A 43 -3.00 4.28 -1.82
N LEU A 44 -2.00 3.58 -1.30
CA LEU A 44 -1.40 3.89 0.00
C LEU A 44 -0.80 5.30 -0.02
N GLY A 45 -0.09 5.65 -1.09
CA GLY A 45 0.48 6.99 -1.30
C GLY A 45 -0.54 8.09 -1.22
N ALA A 46 -1.59 8.04 -2.04
CA ALA A 46 -2.62 9.07 -2.08
C ALA A 46 -3.31 9.26 -0.72
N ASN A 47 -3.65 8.18 -0.04
CA ASN A 47 -4.29 8.26 1.27
C ASN A 47 -3.35 8.85 2.32
N ASP A 48 -2.09 8.40 2.34
CA ASP A 48 -1.12 8.88 3.30
C ASP A 48 -0.78 10.36 3.07
N GLY A 49 -0.61 10.78 1.81
CA GLY A 49 -0.38 12.18 1.45
C GLY A 49 -1.52 13.09 1.86
N LEU A 50 -2.76 12.66 1.63
CA LEU A 50 -3.94 13.40 2.05
C LEU A 50 -4.00 13.56 3.57
N VAL A 51 -3.90 12.47 4.32
CA VAL A 51 -4.05 12.48 5.79
C VAL A 51 -2.88 13.21 6.43
N THR A 52 -1.65 12.94 5.99
CA THR A 52 -0.43 13.51 6.55
C THR A 52 -0.39 15.03 6.38
N VAL A 53 -0.57 15.52 5.15
CA VAL A 53 -0.52 16.97 4.89
C VAL A 53 -1.70 17.69 5.53
N THR A 54 -2.90 17.11 5.50
CA THR A 54 -4.05 17.69 6.20
C THR A 54 -3.82 17.78 7.71
N SER A 55 -3.35 16.70 8.34
CA SER A 55 -3.10 16.65 9.78
C SER A 55 -2.02 17.64 10.20
N LEU A 56 -0.96 17.78 9.40
CA LEU A 56 0.09 18.75 9.64
C LEU A 56 -0.43 20.19 9.52
N MET A 57 -1.21 20.49 8.48
CA MET A 57 -1.81 21.82 8.29
C MET A 57 -2.77 22.17 9.44
N ILE A 58 -3.62 21.23 9.83
CA ILE A 58 -4.55 21.39 10.96
C ILE A 58 -3.78 21.54 12.28
N GLY A 59 -2.73 20.76 12.51
CA GLY A 59 -1.87 20.82 13.69
C GLY A 59 -1.18 22.17 13.82
N ILE A 60 -0.54 22.66 12.77
CA ILE A 60 0.08 24.00 12.75
C ILE A 60 -0.98 25.09 12.91
N GLY A 61 -2.14 24.93 12.27
CA GLY A 61 -3.30 25.80 12.45
C GLY A 61 -3.78 25.89 13.90
N ALA A 62 -3.60 24.84 14.70
CA ALA A 62 -3.99 24.81 16.10
C ALA A 62 -3.23 25.82 16.98
N VAL A 63 -2.00 26.16 16.59
CA VAL A 63 -1.09 27.04 17.36
C VAL A 63 -0.88 28.37 16.66
N ARG A 64 -0.90 28.40 15.32
CA ARG A 64 -0.69 29.61 14.52
C ARG A 64 -1.87 29.85 13.58
N GLN A 65 -2.47 31.04 13.67
CA GLN A 65 -3.57 31.42 12.77
C GLN A 65 -3.09 31.94 11.40
N ASP A 66 -1.77 32.10 11.22
CA ASP A 66 -1.17 32.59 9.98
C ASP A 66 -1.31 31.57 8.84
N ILE A 67 -1.79 32.04 7.68
CA ILE A 67 -1.94 31.23 6.47
C ILE A 67 -0.61 30.71 5.93
N ARG A 68 0.45 31.52 6.00
CA ARG A 68 1.78 31.21 5.47
C ARG A 68 2.41 30.09 6.26
N ALA A 69 2.29 30.12 7.58
CA ALA A 69 2.81 29.06 8.45
C ALA A 69 2.16 27.71 8.13
N MET A 70 0.83 27.70 7.95
CA MET A 70 0.07 26.50 7.59
C MET A 70 0.46 25.96 6.21
N ILE A 71 0.51 26.82 5.18
CA ILE A 71 0.84 26.40 3.81
C ILE A 71 2.30 25.95 3.72
N LEU A 72 3.22 26.67 4.35
CA LEU A 72 4.64 26.33 4.35
C LEU A 72 4.87 24.96 5.00
N ALA A 73 4.21 24.70 6.13
CA ALA A 73 4.27 23.39 6.77
C ALA A 73 3.64 22.30 5.89
N GLY A 74 2.48 22.55 5.29
CA GLY A 74 1.83 21.61 4.38
C GLY A 74 2.71 21.28 3.16
N PHE A 75 3.35 22.28 2.57
CA PHE A 75 4.26 22.08 1.43
C PHE A 75 5.54 21.35 1.84
N ALA A 76 6.14 21.71 2.97
CA ALA A 76 7.30 21.00 3.50
C ALA A 76 6.95 19.53 3.80
N GLY A 77 5.78 19.27 4.39
CA GLY A 77 5.25 17.93 4.64
C GLY A 77 4.96 17.15 3.35
N LEU A 78 4.48 17.83 2.30
CA LEU A 78 4.30 17.22 0.97
C LEU A 78 5.65 16.73 0.43
N VAL A 79 6.65 17.60 0.36
CA VAL A 79 7.96 17.26 -0.23
C VAL A 79 8.66 16.20 0.60
N ALA A 80 8.77 16.40 1.91
CA ALA A 80 9.41 15.45 2.81
C ALA A 80 8.69 14.10 2.82
N GLY A 81 7.36 14.11 2.85
CA GLY A 81 6.54 12.90 2.82
C GLY A 81 6.64 12.13 1.50
N ALA A 82 6.58 12.82 0.36
CA ALA A 82 6.74 12.19 -0.95
C ALA A 82 8.11 11.52 -1.11
N CYS A 83 9.19 12.19 -0.67
CA CYS A 83 10.54 11.62 -0.69
C CYS A 83 10.66 10.42 0.25
N SER A 84 10.16 10.54 1.49
CA SER A 84 10.16 9.45 2.47
C SER A 84 9.39 8.23 1.95
N MET A 85 8.25 8.46 1.30
CA MET A 85 7.42 7.40 0.74
C MET A 85 8.06 6.73 -0.47
N ALA A 86 8.70 7.49 -1.36
CA ALA A 86 9.48 6.94 -2.47
C ALA A 86 10.56 5.99 -1.94
N ILE A 87 11.33 6.44 -0.95
CA ILE A 87 12.42 5.67 -0.35
C ILE A 87 11.87 4.43 0.36
N GLY A 88 10.83 4.59 1.19
CA GLY A 88 10.22 3.49 1.93
C GLY A 88 9.65 2.40 1.03
N GLU A 89 8.98 2.80 -0.06
CA GLU A 89 8.44 1.85 -1.04
C GLU A 89 9.55 1.20 -1.86
N PHE A 90 10.57 1.94 -2.30
CA PHE A 90 11.73 1.39 -3.00
C PHE A 90 12.44 0.31 -2.16
N VAL A 91 12.74 0.63 -0.90
CA VAL A 91 13.40 -0.30 0.01
C VAL A 91 12.50 -1.50 0.30
N SER A 92 11.20 -1.28 0.56
CA SER A 92 10.26 -2.38 0.83
C SER A 92 10.17 -3.36 -0.35
N VAL A 93 10.02 -2.85 -1.57
CA VAL A 93 9.94 -3.69 -2.77
C VAL A 93 11.26 -4.41 -3.04
N TYR A 94 12.39 -3.72 -2.86
CA TYR A 94 13.71 -4.32 -3.02
C TYR A 94 13.91 -5.47 -2.02
N THR A 95 13.54 -5.28 -0.75
CA THR A 95 13.65 -6.35 0.26
C THR A 95 12.72 -7.53 -0.02
N GLN A 96 11.51 -7.29 -0.55
CA GLN A 96 10.61 -8.37 -0.97
C GLN A 96 11.25 -9.20 -2.09
N ARG A 97 11.81 -8.51 -3.09
CA ARG A 97 12.55 -9.13 -4.19
C ARG A 97 13.72 -9.98 -3.69
N ASP A 98 14.51 -9.47 -2.75
CA ASP A 98 15.66 -10.21 -2.19
C ASP A 98 15.23 -11.47 -1.43
N ILE A 99 14.12 -11.41 -0.68
CA ILE A 99 13.57 -12.55 0.04
C ILE A 99 13.09 -13.63 -0.94
N GLU A 100 12.36 -13.25 -1.98
CA GLU A 100 11.89 -14.17 -3.03
C GLU A 100 13.06 -14.86 -3.73
N LEU A 101 14.09 -14.10 -4.12
CA LEU A 101 15.32 -14.65 -4.72
C LEU A 101 16.04 -15.63 -3.79
N ALA A 102 16.14 -15.29 -2.51
CA ALA A 102 16.78 -16.16 -1.51
C ALA A 102 15.97 -17.45 -1.27
N GLN A 103 14.64 -17.38 -1.31
CA GLN A 103 13.77 -18.55 -1.18
C GLN A 103 13.90 -19.47 -2.41
N MET A 104 13.83 -18.92 -3.61
CA MET A 104 14.00 -19.69 -4.85
C MET A 104 15.36 -20.38 -4.90
N LYS A 105 16.44 -19.70 -4.51
CA LYS A 105 17.78 -20.31 -4.46
C LYS A 105 17.84 -21.49 -3.49
N ARG A 106 17.22 -21.38 -2.30
CA ARG A 106 17.18 -22.47 -1.32
C ARG A 106 16.36 -23.67 -1.80
N GLU A 107 15.22 -23.42 -2.44
CA GLU A 107 14.38 -24.47 -3.00
C GLU A 107 15.09 -25.20 -4.15
N ARG A 108 15.79 -24.46 -5.03
CA ARG A 108 16.62 -25.02 -6.09
C ARG A 108 17.76 -25.89 -5.54
N GLU A 109 18.49 -25.41 -4.53
CA GLU A 109 19.56 -26.18 -3.86
C GLU A 109 19.03 -27.45 -3.17
N ALA A 110 17.87 -27.36 -2.49
CA ALA A 110 17.22 -28.50 -1.87
C ALA A 110 16.75 -29.55 -2.89
N ASN A 111 16.22 -29.11 -4.03
CA ASN A 111 15.78 -30.01 -5.10
C ASN A 111 16.96 -30.67 -5.84
N ASN A 112 18.05 -29.92 -6.08
CA ASN A 112 19.26 -30.44 -6.71
C ASN A 112 19.95 -31.53 -5.84
N ASN A 113 19.98 -31.35 -4.52
CA ASN A 113 20.50 -32.39 -3.61
C ASN A 113 19.67 -33.69 -3.61
N ASN A 114 18.45 -33.67 -4.14
CA ASN A 114 17.54 -34.82 -4.15
C ASN A 114 17.50 -35.55 -5.52
N ASN A 115 18.16 -35.00 -6.56
CA ASN A 115 18.08 -35.54 -7.92
C ASN A 115 19.49 -35.66 -8.56
N ASN A 116 20.00 -36.89 -8.70
CA ASN A 116 21.35 -37.18 -9.22
C ASN A 116 21.51 -36.97 -10.74
N ASN A 117 20.53 -36.38 -11.43
CA ASN A 117 20.66 -36.04 -12.84
C ASN A 117 20.89 -34.54 -12.97
N THR A 118 22.16 -34.17 -13.04
CA THR A 118 22.66 -32.84 -13.42
C THR A 118 22.08 -32.45 -14.78
N LYS A 119 20.96 -31.75 -14.76
CA LYS A 119 20.71 -30.70 -15.72
C LYS A 119 21.01 -29.42 -14.96
N GLU A 120 22.16 -28.81 -15.26
CA GLU A 120 22.28 -27.36 -15.17
C GLU A 120 21.16 -26.82 -16.07
N PHE A 121 20.00 -26.57 -15.47
CA PHE A 121 19.01 -25.73 -16.08
C PHE A 121 19.61 -24.34 -16.01
N GLU A 122 19.87 -23.79 -17.19
CA GLU A 122 20.20 -22.41 -17.43
C GLU A 122 19.33 -21.54 -16.51
N GLU A 123 19.88 -20.43 -16.01
CA GLU A 123 19.05 -19.38 -15.43
C GLU A 123 17.97 -19.06 -16.49
N ASP A 124 16.75 -19.60 -16.35
CA ASP A 124 15.65 -19.17 -17.19
C ASP A 124 15.53 -17.67 -16.94
N ASP A 125 15.99 -16.90 -17.94
CA ASP A 125 15.93 -15.45 -17.98
C ASP A 125 14.47 -14.96 -17.82
N ASP A 126 13.49 -15.86 -17.99
CA ASP A 126 12.06 -15.65 -17.76
C ASP A 126 11.67 -15.44 -16.28
N GLU A 127 12.46 -15.89 -15.29
CA GLU A 127 12.12 -15.73 -13.86
C GLU A 127 12.61 -14.40 -13.26
N LYS A 128 13.62 -13.75 -13.87
CA LYS A 128 14.05 -12.39 -13.53
C LYS A 128 13.00 -11.33 -13.88
N ASP A 129 12.10 -11.62 -14.81
CA ASP A 129 11.01 -10.74 -15.24
C ASP A 129 9.76 -10.81 -14.34
N ARG A 130 9.72 -11.75 -13.38
CA ARG A 130 8.65 -11.83 -12.36
C ARG A 130 8.88 -10.86 -11.18
N LEU A 131 10.00 -10.15 -11.18
CA LEU A 131 10.47 -9.45 -9.99
C LEU A 131 9.78 -8.09 -9.83
N PRO A 132 9.22 -7.80 -8.64
CA PRO A 132 8.67 -6.51 -8.27
C PRO A 132 9.51 -5.32 -8.76
N ASN A 133 8.97 -4.43 -9.60
CA ASN A 133 9.72 -3.25 -10.07
C ASN A 133 9.77 -2.15 -8.97
N PRO A 134 10.92 -1.94 -8.31
CA PRO A 134 11.01 -1.07 -7.14
C PRO A 134 10.91 0.41 -7.50
N VAL A 135 11.48 0.82 -8.63
CA VAL A 135 11.49 2.22 -9.06
C VAL A 135 10.09 2.64 -9.49
N GLN A 136 9.37 1.78 -10.22
CA GLN A 136 8.01 2.09 -10.66
C GLN A 136 7.04 2.20 -9.47
N ALA A 137 7.12 1.28 -8.50
CA ALA A 137 6.28 1.32 -7.30
C ALA A 137 6.57 2.57 -6.45
N ALA A 138 7.86 2.92 -6.27
CA ALA A 138 8.29 4.11 -5.55
C ALA A 138 7.84 5.42 -6.23
N ALA A 139 7.96 5.50 -7.55
CA ALA A 139 7.48 6.66 -8.29
C ALA A 139 5.95 6.78 -8.22
N ALA A 140 5.23 5.66 -8.37
CA ALA A 140 3.77 5.63 -8.27
C ALA A 140 3.28 6.07 -6.89
N SER A 141 3.90 5.59 -5.80
CA SER A 141 3.53 5.98 -4.44
C SER A 141 3.83 7.46 -4.16
N ALA A 142 4.99 7.98 -4.58
CA ALA A 142 5.37 9.37 -4.36
C ALA A 142 4.51 10.37 -5.15
N LEU A 143 4.18 10.04 -6.40
CA LEU A 143 3.28 10.85 -7.22
C LEU A 143 1.86 10.83 -6.67
N ALA A 144 1.38 9.66 -6.25
CA ALA A 144 0.06 9.54 -5.65
C ALA A 144 -0.01 10.28 -4.30
N PHE A 145 1.04 10.18 -3.47
CA PHE A 145 1.18 10.96 -2.23
C PHE A 145 1.08 12.45 -2.50
N SER A 146 1.84 12.95 -3.47
CA SER A 146 1.78 14.35 -3.88
C SER A 146 0.37 14.74 -4.34
N GLY A 147 -0.29 13.89 -5.13
CA GLY A 147 -1.67 14.09 -5.57
C GLY A 147 -2.66 14.20 -4.41
N GLY A 148 -2.56 13.32 -3.40
CA GLY A 148 -3.38 13.39 -2.18
C GLY A 148 -3.09 14.64 -1.35
N ALA A 149 -1.82 15.01 -1.22
CA ALA A 149 -1.35 16.15 -0.45
C ALA A 149 -1.75 17.52 -1.04
N VAL A 150 -1.92 17.60 -2.36
CA VAL A 150 -2.33 18.85 -3.04
C VAL A 150 -3.77 19.25 -2.68
N VAL A 151 -4.67 18.29 -2.43
CA VAL A 151 -6.08 18.56 -2.12
C VAL A 151 -6.27 19.54 -0.94
N PRO A 152 -5.71 19.29 0.26
CA PRO A 152 -5.83 20.22 1.39
C PRO A 152 -5.07 21.53 1.17
N LEU A 153 -3.94 21.50 0.46
CA LEU A 153 -3.15 22.70 0.14
C LEU A 153 -3.94 23.68 -0.72
N VAL A 154 -4.55 23.20 -1.80
CA VAL A 154 -5.40 24.00 -2.69
C VAL A 154 -6.60 24.55 -1.90
N GLY A 155 -7.22 23.73 -1.06
CA GLY A 155 -8.32 24.16 -0.18
C GLY A 155 -7.96 25.30 0.76
N ALA A 156 -6.73 25.35 1.26
CA ALA A 156 -6.29 26.35 2.22
C ALA A 156 -5.92 27.70 1.59
N VAL A 157 -5.42 27.71 0.34
CA VAL A 157 -4.87 28.92 -0.31
C VAL A 157 -5.93 30.00 -0.55
N PHE A 158 -7.17 29.61 -0.83
CA PHE A 158 -8.21 30.58 -1.23
C PHE A 158 -8.94 31.25 -0.06
N ILE A 159 -8.67 30.87 1.19
CA ILE A 159 -9.47 31.30 2.35
C ILE A 159 -8.63 32.08 3.36
N ARG A 160 -9.03 33.33 3.58
CA ARG A 160 -8.35 34.26 4.53
C ARG A 160 -8.79 34.06 5.97
N ASP A 161 -10.08 33.76 6.19
CA ASP A 161 -10.62 33.55 7.53
C ASP A 161 -10.11 32.23 8.12
N TYR A 162 -9.50 32.30 9.31
CA TYR A 162 -8.92 31.15 9.98
C TYR A 162 -9.94 30.04 10.28
N ARG A 163 -11.13 30.39 10.80
CA ARG A 163 -12.15 29.40 11.17
C ARG A 163 -12.69 28.70 9.95
N VAL A 164 -12.97 29.49 8.90
CA VAL A 164 -13.46 28.96 7.62
C VAL A 164 -12.39 28.10 6.95
N ARG A 165 -11.12 28.51 6.98
CA ARG A 165 -10.02 27.75 6.38
C ARG A 165 -9.87 26.37 7.01
N MET A 166 -9.85 26.29 8.35
CA MET A 166 -9.75 25.02 9.07
C MET A 166 -10.93 24.10 8.75
N ALA A 167 -12.14 24.65 8.72
CA ALA A 167 -13.35 23.90 8.39
C ALA A 167 -13.30 23.37 6.94
N VAL A 168 -12.88 24.20 5.97
CA VAL A 168 -12.79 23.80 4.57
C VAL A 168 -11.70 22.76 4.34
N VAL A 169 -10.52 22.91 4.95
CA VAL A 169 -9.44 21.91 4.86
C VAL A 169 -9.92 20.56 5.41
N ALA A 170 -10.57 20.55 6.57
CA ALA A 170 -11.13 19.32 7.15
C ALA A 170 -12.27 18.72 6.30
N ALA A 171 -13.15 19.56 5.74
CA ALA A 171 -14.25 19.11 4.89
C ALA A 171 -13.74 18.52 3.56
N LEU A 172 -12.78 19.18 2.90
CA LEU A 172 -12.15 18.69 1.67
C LEU A 172 -11.41 17.38 1.91
N ALA A 173 -10.68 17.28 3.02
CA ALA A 173 -10.01 16.03 3.38
C ALA A 173 -11.02 14.92 3.65
N SER A 174 -12.12 15.21 4.35
CA SER A 174 -13.18 14.23 4.61
C SER A 174 -13.83 13.74 3.31
N LEU A 175 -14.12 14.66 2.38
CA LEU A 175 -14.66 14.31 1.06
C LEU A 175 -13.67 13.46 0.26
N ALA A 176 -12.39 13.85 0.23
CA ALA A 176 -11.36 13.10 -0.47
C ALA A 176 -11.12 11.71 0.15
N LEU A 177 -11.19 11.57 1.47
CA LEU A 177 -11.13 10.27 2.16
C LEU A 177 -12.31 9.37 1.80
N LEU A 178 -13.51 9.93 1.65
CA LEU A 178 -14.68 9.17 1.17
C LEU A 178 -14.48 8.70 -0.28
N VAL A 179 -13.93 9.56 -1.15
CA VAL A 179 -13.61 9.20 -2.54
C VAL A 179 -12.55 8.09 -2.57
N PHE A 180 -11.44 8.24 -1.84
CA PHE A 180 -10.40 7.20 -1.79
C PHE A 180 -10.88 5.90 -1.15
N GLY A 181 -11.70 5.98 -0.10
CA GLY A 181 -12.35 4.81 0.50
C GLY A 181 -13.28 4.08 -0.48
N GLY A 182 -13.99 4.83 -1.32
CA GLY A 182 -14.86 4.29 -2.37
C GLY A 182 -14.09 3.67 -3.52
N VAL A 183 -13.12 4.40 -4.09
CA VAL A 183 -12.23 3.91 -5.15
C VAL A 183 -11.48 2.66 -4.69
N GLY A 184 -10.98 2.68 -3.46
CA GLY A 184 -10.33 1.55 -2.83
C GLY A 184 -11.22 0.31 -2.68
N ALA A 185 -12.50 0.53 -2.39
CA ALA A 185 -13.44 -0.57 -2.30
C ALA A 185 -13.75 -1.19 -3.66
N VAL A 186 -13.83 -0.36 -4.70
CA VAL A 186 -14.05 -0.82 -6.09
C VAL A 186 -12.85 -1.65 -6.56
N ILE A 187 -11.63 -1.14 -6.35
CA ILE A 187 -10.39 -1.86 -6.72
C ILE A 187 -10.24 -3.15 -5.91
N GLY A 188 -10.51 -3.10 -4.60
CA GLY A 188 -10.40 -4.24 -3.70
C GLY A 188 -11.60 -5.20 -3.73
N LYS A 189 -12.58 -4.98 -4.61
CA LYS A 189 -13.85 -5.75 -4.70
C LYS A 189 -14.51 -5.99 -3.32
N THR A 190 -14.52 -4.97 -2.47
CA THR A 190 -15.05 -5.04 -1.10
C THR A 190 -16.22 -4.09 -0.89
N SER A 191 -16.93 -4.22 0.24
CA SER A 191 -18.09 -3.39 0.54
C SER A 191 -17.68 -1.91 0.73
N VAL A 192 -18.16 -1.04 -0.17
CA VAL A 192 -17.88 0.41 -0.20
C VAL A 192 -18.10 1.07 1.16
N ARG A 193 -19.25 0.81 1.80
CA ARG A 193 -19.61 1.44 3.09
C ARG A 193 -18.57 1.15 4.18
N ARG A 194 -18.10 -0.10 4.32
CA ARG A 194 -17.13 -0.45 5.37
C ARG A 194 -15.75 0.16 5.09
N SER A 195 -15.36 0.20 3.82
CA SER A 195 -14.10 0.82 3.41
C SER A 195 -14.08 2.32 3.72
N CYS A 196 -15.11 3.06 3.28
CA CYS A 196 -15.23 4.49 3.53
C CYS A 196 -15.23 4.82 5.02
N VAL A 197 -15.98 4.06 5.83
CA VAL A 197 -16.03 4.27 7.29
C VAL A 197 -14.65 4.09 7.92
N ARG A 198 -13.91 3.03 7.57
CA ARG A 198 -12.56 2.79 8.12
C ARG A 198 -11.59 3.90 7.76
N VAL A 199 -11.58 4.32 6.49
CA VAL A 199 -10.67 5.36 5.98
C VAL A 199 -10.99 6.71 6.61
N LEU A 200 -12.27 7.07 6.71
CA LEU A 200 -12.71 8.33 7.31
C LEU A 200 -12.40 8.40 8.81
N ILE A 201 -12.74 7.33 9.57
CA ILE A 201 -12.46 7.28 11.01
C ILE A 201 -10.95 7.33 11.26
N GLY A 202 -10.15 6.57 10.49
CA GLY A 202 -8.70 6.59 10.60
C GLY A 202 -8.11 7.99 10.34
N GLY A 203 -8.56 8.66 9.27
CA GLY A 203 -8.12 10.00 8.93
C GLY A 203 -8.50 11.05 9.98
N TRP A 204 -9.74 11.03 10.48
CA TRP A 204 -10.17 11.93 11.55
C TRP A 204 -9.43 11.69 12.85
N MET A 205 -9.15 10.44 13.20
CA MET A 205 -8.38 10.10 14.39
C MET A 205 -6.96 10.67 14.29
N ALA A 206 -6.30 10.52 13.14
CA ALA A 206 -4.98 11.12 12.90
C ALA A 206 -5.01 12.64 13.06
N MET A 207 -5.96 13.32 12.38
CA MET A 207 -6.10 14.77 12.46
C MET A 207 -6.37 15.26 13.89
N ALA A 208 -7.23 14.56 14.64
CA ALA A 208 -7.56 14.89 16.01
C ALA A 208 -6.36 14.74 16.96
N ILE A 209 -5.58 13.66 16.81
CA ILE A 209 -4.36 13.43 17.59
C ILE A 209 -3.34 14.52 17.28
N THR A 210 -3.06 14.80 16.00
CA THR A 210 -2.10 15.84 15.62
C THR A 210 -2.53 17.21 16.11
N TYR A 211 -3.80 17.59 15.93
CA TYR A 211 -4.34 18.84 16.45
C TYR A 211 -4.18 18.94 17.97
N GLY A 212 -4.55 17.88 18.71
CA GLY A 212 -4.47 17.84 20.17
C GLY A 212 -3.04 17.97 20.69
N LEU A 213 -2.10 17.21 20.11
CA LEU A 213 -0.69 17.25 20.50
C LEU A 213 -0.05 18.60 20.20
N THR A 214 -0.24 19.13 18.98
CA THR A 214 0.34 20.43 18.62
C THR A 214 -0.26 21.55 19.46
N LYS A 215 -1.56 21.50 19.75
CA LYS A 215 -2.23 22.46 20.64
C LYS A 215 -1.70 22.40 22.07
N LEU A 216 -1.45 21.20 22.61
CA LEU A 216 -0.87 21.05 23.95
C LEU A 216 0.53 21.67 24.02
N ILE A 217 1.39 21.37 23.04
CA ILE A 217 2.74 21.93 22.95
C ILE A 217 2.68 23.47 22.84
N GLY A 218 1.77 24.00 22.01
CA GLY A 218 1.58 25.44 21.86
C GLY A 218 1.11 26.15 23.14
N PHE A 219 0.38 25.46 24.03
CA PHE A 219 0.02 26.01 25.35
C PHE A 219 1.17 26.00 26.35
N THR A 220 2.13 25.06 26.23
CA THR A 220 3.28 24.95 27.14
C THR A 220 4.36 26.00 26.87
N GLY A 221 4.30 26.74 25.75
CA GLY A 221 5.13 27.92 25.51
C GLY A 221 6.61 27.63 25.18
N LEU A 222 6.90 26.42 24.67
CA LEU A 222 8.19 26.11 24.01
C LEU A 222 8.27 26.73 22.61
#